data_AF-A0A1I7WUW3-F1
#
_entry.id   AF-A0A1I7WUW3-F1
#
_cell.length_a   1.000
_cell.length_b   1.000
_cell.length_c   1.000
_cell.angle_alpha   90.00
_cell.angle_beta   90.00
_cell.angle_gamma   90.00
#
_symmetry.space_group_name_H-M   'P 1'
#
loop_
_entity.id
_entity.type
_entity.pdbx_description
1 polymer ?
#
loop_
_entity_poly.entity_id
_entity_poly.type
_entity_poly.pdbx_seq_one_letter_code
_entity_poly.pdbx_strand_id
1 'polypeptide(L)'
;MLCKMPTTKLNIVISETRVLAGEYINAKVLLDSGDPDTVITSFTAEVKGVGRTGWVNIHTDKIFETEKLYLFTQMSICPSGMSVPVGKHQFPLQLLVPEDAPSSYESQFGSVRYQIKVTFNANNEQVGIY
;
A
#
# COMPACT_ATOMS: atom_id res chain seq x y z
N MET A 1 10.67 -32.76 -13.58
CA MET A 1 10.97 -31.31 -13.63
C MET A 1 10.10 -30.67 -12.55
N LEU A 2 10.68 -30.39 -11.38
CA LEU A 2 9.93 -29.81 -10.25
C LEU A 2 9.73 -28.32 -10.54
N CYS A 3 8.48 -27.87 -10.66
CA CYS A 3 8.13 -26.46 -10.76
C CYS A 3 8.57 -25.79 -9.45
N LYS A 4 9.63 -24.99 -9.50
CA LYS A 4 10.18 -24.30 -8.34
C LYS A 4 9.22 -23.13 -8.07
N MET A 5 8.47 -23.20 -6.97
CA MET A 5 7.61 -22.09 -6.57
C MET A 5 8.49 -20.84 -6.37
N PRO A 6 8.14 -19.67 -6.94
CA PRO A 6 8.86 -18.45 -6.67
C PRO A 6 8.83 -18.18 -5.16
N THR A 7 9.99 -17.93 -4.57
CA THR A 7 10.16 -17.87 -3.11
C THR A 7 10.21 -16.45 -2.57
N THR A 8 9.66 -15.50 -3.32
CA THR A 8 9.69 -14.08 -2.96
C THR A 8 8.74 -13.78 -1.81
N LYS A 9 9.26 -13.13 -0.76
CA LYS A 9 8.44 -12.63 0.35
C LYS A 9 8.53 -11.11 0.43
N LEU A 10 7.38 -10.48 0.63
CA LEU A 10 7.24 -9.05 0.75
C LEU A 10 6.71 -8.68 2.14
N ASN A 11 7.32 -7.68 2.78
CA ASN A 11 6.82 -7.12 4.03
C ASN A 11 6.99 -5.60 4.03
N ILE A 12 6.20 -4.90 4.83
CA ILE A 12 6.27 -3.45 5.00
C ILE A 12 6.44 -3.17 6.48
N VAL A 13 7.47 -2.40 6.82
CA VAL A 13 7.71 -1.93 8.18
C VAL A 13 7.50 -0.43 8.21
N ILE A 14 6.55 0.01 9.03
CA ILE A 14 6.31 1.44 9.29
C ILE A 14 7.10 1.81 10.55
N SER A 15 7.79 2.95 10.52
CA SER A 15 8.68 3.37 11.60
C SER A 15 7.89 3.80 12.83
N GLU A 16 6.82 4.57 12.64
CA GLU A 16 5.94 5.03 13.70
C GLU A 16 4.57 4.34 13.65
N THR A 17 3.97 4.11 14.82
CA THR A 17 2.60 3.56 14.91
C THR A 17 1.52 4.61 14.65
N ARG A 18 1.89 5.90 14.69
CA ARG A 18 1.01 7.05 14.48
C ARG A 18 1.81 8.16 13.81
N VAL A 19 1.18 8.83 12.86
CA VAL A 19 1.74 9.98 12.13
C VAL A 19 0.71 11.09 12.16
N LEU A 20 1.15 12.33 12.38
CA LEU A 20 0.28 13.50 12.40
C LEU A 20 0.15 14.13 11.00
N ALA A 21 -0.90 14.93 10.82
CA ALA A 21 -1.04 15.76 9.62
C ALA A 21 0.16 16.73 9.51
N GLY A 22 0.70 16.90 8.31
CA GLY A 22 1.92 17.68 8.06
C GLY A 22 3.24 16.94 8.34
N GLU A 23 3.21 15.71 8.87
CA GLU A 23 4.41 14.90 9.11
C GLU A 23 4.70 13.91 7.97
N TYR A 24 5.92 13.36 7.96
CA TYR A 24 6.31 12.32 7.03
C TYR A 24 6.03 10.93 7.60
N ILE A 25 5.37 10.07 6.81
CA ILE A 25 5.35 8.62 7.02
C ILE A 25 6.68 8.05 6.55
N ASN A 26 7.40 7.37 7.44
CA ASN A 26 8.63 6.67 7.11
C ASN A 26 8.38 5.15 7.12
N ALA A 27 8.50 4.51 5.97
CA ALA A 27 8.32 3.07 5.82
C ALA A 27 9.50 2.42 5.09
N LYS A 28 9.63 1.10 5.25
CA LYS A 28 10.60 0.28 4.53
C LYS A 28 9.90 -0.94 3.97
N VAL A 29 10.07 -1.17 2.67
CA VAL A 29 9.62 -2.40 2.04
C VAL A 29 10.76 -3.40 2.08
N LEU A 30 10.50 -4.56 2.69
CA LEU A 30 11.43 -5.66 2.82
C LEU A 30 11.09 -6.69 1.75
N LEU A 31 12.06 -7.00 0.90
CA LEU A 31 11.95 -7.99 -0.15
C LEU A 31 12.95 -9.10 0.13
N ASP A 32 12.49 -10.33 0.33
CA ASP A 32 13.34 -11.52 0.44
C ASP A 32 13.23 -12.29 -0.88
N SER A 33 14.24 -12.20 -1.74
CA SER A 33 14.30 -12.89 -3.03
C SER A 33 15.01 -14.23 -2.86
N GLY A 34 14.33 -15.32 -3.15
CA GLY A 34 14.93 -16.66 -3.13
C GLY A 34 15.49 -17.12 -4.48
N ASP A 35 15.25 -16.36 -5.56
CA ASP A 35 15.63 -16.72 -6.92
C ASP A 35 16.74 -15.79 -7.46
N PRO A 36 17.80 -16.36 -8.07
CA PRO A 36 18.97 -15.60 -8.52
C PRO A 36 18.72 -14.73 -9.75
N ASP A 37 17.70 -15.07 -10.53
CA ASP A 37 17.37 -14.40 -11.78
C ASP A 37 16.10 -13.54 -11.65
N THR A 38 15.76 -13.10 -10.43
CA THR A 38 14.62 -12.23 -10.19
C THR A 38 14.87 -10.87 -10.83
N VAL A 39 14.03 -10.53 -11.81
CA VAL A 39 14.01 -9.21 -12.45
C VAL A 39 12.66 -8.57 -12.15
N ILE A 40 12.70 -7.41 -11.50
CA ILE A 40 11.51 -6.65 -11.16
C ILE A 40 10.91 -6.08 -12.44
N THR A 41 9.65 -6.40 -12.73
CA THR A 41 8.91 -5.79 -13.83
C THR A 41 8.14 -4.56 -13.35
N SER A 42 7.57 -4.62 -12.15
CA SER A 42 6.88 -3.49 -11.52
C SER A 42 7.01 -3.57 -10.00
N PHE A 43 7.37 -2.46 -9.37
CA PHE A 43 7.41 -2.37 -7.91
C PHE A 43 6.95 -1.00 -7.46
N THR A 44 5.72 -0.92 -6.99
CA THR A 44 5.03 0.35 -6.70
C THR A 44 4.43 0.35 -5.31
N ALA A 45 4.37 1.53 -4.70
CA ALA A 45 3.61 1.79 -3.49
C ALA A 45 2.49 2.79 -3.82
N GLU A 46 1.29 2.47 -3.37
CA GLU A 46 0.12 3.35 -3.37
C GLU A 46 -0.25 3.63 -1.92
N VAL A 47 -0.34 4.91 -1.57
CA VAL A 47 -0.80 5.35 -0.25
C VAL A 47 -2.12 6.10 -0.44
N LYS A 48 -3.15 5.67 0.28
CA LYS A 48 -4.50 6.20 0.15
C LYS A 48 -5.11 6.49 1.51
N GLY A 49 -5.69 7.67 1.67
CA GLY A 49 -6.47 8.10 2.82
C GLY A 49 -7.88 8.47 2.39
N VAL A 50 -8.88 7.73 2.87
CA VAL A 50 -10.28 7.88 2.43
C VAL A 50 -11.21 8.00 3.63
N GLY A 51 -12.03 9.04 3.64
CA GLY A 51 -13.20 9.12 4.51
C GLY A 51 -14.45 8.66 3.81
N ARG A 52 -15.26 7.89 4.53
CA ARG A 52 -16.58 7.42 4.12
C ARG A 52 -17.55 7.74 5.22
N THR A 53 -18.74 8.23 4.87
CA THR A 53 -19.81 8.40 5.84
C THR A 53 -21.14 8.19 5.15
N GLY A 54 -22.11 7.69 5.92
CA GLY A 54 -23.49 7.57 5.49
C GLY A 54 -24.45 8.11 6.55
N TRP A 55 -25.61 8.60 6.10
CA TRP A 55 -26.67 9.08 6.97
C TRP A 55 -28.03 8.80 6.35
N VAL A 56 -29.06 8.72 7.19
CA VAL A 56 -30.44 8.48 6.77
C VAL A 56 -31.26 9.74 6.98
N ASN A 57 -32.03 10.13 5.97
CA ASN A 57 -33.04 11.16 6.14
C ASN A 57 -34.30 10.54 6.76
N ILE A 58 -34.52 10.82 8.03
CA ILE A 58 -35.61 10.28 8.86
C ILE A 58 -37.03 10.54 8.33
N HIS A 59 -37.22 11.51 7.42
CA HIS A 59 -38.53 11.83 6.86
C HIS A 59 -38.82 11.11 5.55
N THR A 60 -37.79 10.56 4.91
CA THR A 60 -37.89 9.97 3.56
C THR A 60 -37.34 8.56 3.49
N ASP A 61 -36.76 8.06 4.59
CA ASP A 61 -35.98 6.81 4.69
C ASP A 61 -34.89 6.66 3.63
N LYS A 62 -34.48 7.78 3.01
CA LYS A 62 -33.40 7.80 2.02
C LYS A 62 -32.07 7.70 2.73
N ILE A 63 -31.26 6.75 2.27
CA ILE A 63 -29.87 6.57 2.68
C ILE A 63 -28.99 7.40 1.75
N PHE A 64 -28.09 8.17 2.34
CA PHE A 64 -27.05 8.91 1.65
C PHE A 64 -25.70 8.38 2.07
N GLU A 65 -24.80 8.27 1.10
CA GLU A 65 -23.41 7.86 1.32
C GLU A 65 -22.50 8.84 0.57
N THR A 66 -21.34 9.11 1.14
CA THR A 66 -20.31 9.93 0.50
C THR A 66 -18.92 9.39 0.80
N GLU A 67 -18.03 9.57 -0.17
CA GLU A 67 -16.62 9.24 -0.08
C GLU A 67 -15.79 10.49 -0.40
N LYS A 68 -14.75 10.75 0.40
CA LYS A 68 -13.78 11.81 0.15
C LYS A 68 -12.36 11.28 0.26
N LEU A 69 -11.54 11.58 -0.74
CA LEU A 69 -10.12 11.30 -0.79
C LEU A 69 -9.36 12.43 -0.10
N TYR A 70 -8.59 12.10 0.94
CA TYR A 70 -7.76 13.06 1.70
C TYR A 70 -6.27 12.91 1.37
N LEU A 71 -5.85 11.69 1.04
CA LEU A 71 -4.47 11.41 0.67
C LEU A 71 -4.48 10.42 -0.50
N PHE A 72 -3.72 10.74 -1.54
CA PHE A 72 -3.40 9.80 -2.59
C PHE A 72 -2.01 10.08 -3.13
N THR A 73 -1.16 9.07 -3.08
CA THR A 73 0.16 9.14 -3.69
C THR A 73 0.55 7.77 -4.19
N GLN A 74 1.03 7.73 -5.43
CA GLN A 74 1.54 6.53 -6.04
C GLN A 74 3.00 6.78 -6.44
N MET A 75 3.89 5.87 -6.06
CA MET A 75 5.32 5.99 -6.30
C MET A 75 5.93 4.66 -6.76
N SER A 76 6.94 4.75 -7.64
CA SER A 76 7.76 3.60 -8.00
C SER A 76 8.84 3.41 -6.95
N ILE A 77 8.91 2.21 -6.37
CA ILE A 77 9.89 1.87 -5.33
C ILE A 77 11.28 1.68 -5.96
N CYS A 78 11.31 1.07 -7.16
CA CYS A 78 12.51 0.96 -7.97
C CYS A 78 12.17 1.04 -9.46
N PRO A 79 13.17 1.20 -10.35
CA PRO A 79 12.97 1.11 -11.78
C PRO A 79 12.57 -0.31 -12.21
N SER A 80 11.79 -0.41 -13.29
CA SER A 80 11.54 -1.67 -13.99
C SER A 80 12.83 -2.21 -14.60
N GLY A 81 12.99 -3.52 -14.63
CA GLY A 81 14.17 -4.21 -15.16
C GLY A 81 15.31 -4.36 -14.15
N MET A 82 15.13 -3.91 -12.90
CA MET A 82 16.13 -4.08 -11.85
C MET A 82 16.29 -5.57 -11.50
N SER A 83 17.51 -6.09 -11.64
CA SER A 83 17.86 -7.42 -11.14
C SER A 83 18.06 -7.38 -9.63
N VAL A 84 17.46 -8.35 -8.94
CA VAL A 84 17.50 -8.48 -7.48
C VAL A 84 18.25 -9.77 -7.13
N PRO A 85 19.45 -9.68 -6.54
CA PRO A 85 20.20 -10.84 -6.08
C PRO A 85 19.41 -11.68 -5.06
N VAL A 86 19.80 -12.95 -4.87
CA VAL A 86 19.25 -13.75 -3.76
C VAL A 86 19.55 -13.07 -2.42
N GLY A 87 18.54 -13.03 -1.55
CA GLY A 87 18.64 -12.54 -0.18
C GLY A 87 17.67 -11.40 0.11
N LYS A 88 17.97 -10.68 1.20
CA LYS A 88 17.10 -9.65 1.77
C LYS A 88 17.50 -8.26 1.28
N HIS A 89 16.52 -7.53 0.77
CA HIS A 89 16.65 -6.18 0.26
C HIS A 89 15.68 -5.25 0.98
N GLN A 90 16.07 -3.98 1.11
CA GLN A 90 15.27 -2.97 1.78
C GLN A 90 15.14 -1.75 0.89
N PHE A 91 13.90 -1.29 0.71
CA PHE A 91 13.59 -0.10 -0.07
C PHE A 91 12.91 0.92 0.83
N PRO A 92 13.54 2.07 1.11
CA PRO A 92 12.93 3.11 1.93
C PRO A 92 11.79 3.79 1.15
N LEU A 93 10.73 4.12 1.88
CA LEU A 93 9.61 4.93 1.41
C LEU A 93 9.38 6.07 2.39
N GLN A 94 9.22 7.28 1.84
CA GLN A 94 8.88 8.46 2.61
C GLN A 94 7.76 9.22 1.90
N LEU A 95 6.75 9.63 2.66
CA LEU A 95 5.57 10.31 2.15
C LEU A 95 5.13 11.41 3.11
N LEU A 96 4.83 12.61 2.61
CA LEU A 96 4.22 13.67 3.40
C LEU A 96 2.71 13.45 3.58
N VAL A 97 2.22 13.50 4.82
CA VAL A 97 0.79 13.54 5.11
C VAL A 97 0.28 14.99 4.95
N PRO A 98 -0.78 15.23 4.17
CA PRO A 98 -1.36 16.57 4.03
C PRO A 98 -1.75 17.18 5.38
N GLU A 99 -1.60 18.50 5.52
CA GLU A 99 -1.95 19.21 6.76
C GLU A 99 -3.46 19.19 7.07
N ASP A 100 -4.30 19.05 6.04
CA ASP A 100 -5.75 18.96 6.15
C ASP A 100 -6.26 17.51 6.29
N ALA A 101 -5.36 16.53 6.38
CA ALA A 101 -5.72 15.13 6.55
C ALA A 101 -6.39 14.90 7.92
N PRO A 102 -7.65 14.42 7.98
CA PRO A 102 -8.32 14.16 9.23
C PRO A 102 -7.70 12.96 9.97
N SER A 103 -7.91 12.89 11.28
CA SER A 103 -7.52 11.70 12.06
C SER A 103 -8.26 10.45 11.58
N SER A 104 -7.62 9.29 11.71
CA SER A 104 -8.29 8.01 11.49
C SER A 104 -9.45 7.83 12.47
N TYR A 105 -10.52 7.21 11.99
CA TYR A 105 -11.76 7.04 12.75
C TYR A 105 -12.53 5.82 12.25
N GLU A 106 -13.18 5.10 13.14
CA GLU A 106 -14.02 3.94 12.81
C GLU A 106 -15.31 3.99 13.62
N SER A 107 -16.45 3.84 12.94
CA SER A 107 -17.77 3.76 13.56
C SER A 107 -18.78 3.05 12.66
N GLN A 108 -19.98 2.83 13.18
CA GLN A 108 -21.10 2.27 12.40
C GLN A 108 -21.65 3.21 11.32
N PHE A 109 -21.33 4.51 11.38
CA PHE A 109 -21.87 5.51 10.44
C PHE A 109 -20.84 6.01 9.42
N GLY A 110 -19.58 5.59 9.57
CA GLY A 110 -18.49 6.07 8.73
C GLY A 110 -17.11 5.76 9.30
N SER A 111 -16.11 5.95 8.45
CA SER A 111 -14.71 5.66 8.74
C SER A 111 -13.77 6.62 8.02
N VAL A 112 -12.61 6.89 8.59
CA VAL A 112 -11.46 7.50 7.91
C VAL A 112 -10.30 6.51 7.98
N ARG A 113 -9.93 5.94 6.82
CA ARG A 113 -8.91 4.90 6.71
C ARG A 113 -7.73 5.34 5.85
N TYR A 114 -6.53 5.13 6.39
CA TYR A 114 -5.27 5.30 5.67
C TYR A 114 -4.65 3.93 5.41
N GLN A 115 -4.16 3.70 4.20
CA GLN A 115 -3.64 2.41 3.74
C GLN A 115 -2.42 2.61 2.86
N ILE A 116 -1.44 1.74 3.02
CA ILE A 116 -0.29 1.60 2.11
C ILE A 116 -0.43 0.24 1.43
N LYS A 117 -0.54 0.26 0.11
CA LYS A 117 -0.57 -0.93 -0.74
C LYS A 117 0.72 -0.98 -1.54
N VAL A 118 1.50 -2.03 -1.37
CA VAL A 118 2.66 -2.30 -2.20
C VAL A 118 2.32 -3.38 -3.21
N THR A 119 2.63 -3.13 -4.47
CA THR A 119 2.47 -4.08 -5.57
C THR A 119 3.85 -4.42 -6.10
N PHE A 120 4.18 -5.71 -6.10
CA PHE A 120 5.42 -6.26 -6.63
C PHE A 120 5.06 -7.23 -7.74
N ASN A 121 5.76 -7.13 -8.87
CA ASN A 121 5.70 -8.07 -9.98
C ASN A 121 7.14 -8.35 -10.45
N ALA A 122 7.45 -9.61 -10.69
CA ALA A 122 8.74 -10.05 -11.24
C ALA A 122 8.55 -11.00 -12.42
N ASN A 123 9.62 -11.19 -13.21
CA ASN A 123 9.68 -12.13 -14.33
C ASN A 123 9.35 -13.60 -13.97
N ASN A 124 9.56 -13.99 -12.72
CA ASN A 124 9.38 -15.37 -12.24
C ASN A 124 8.02 -15.64 -11.57
N GLU A 125 7.15 -14.63 -11.46
CA GLU A 125 5.79 -14.83 -10.98
C GLU A 125 4.90 -15.29 -12.14
N GLN A 126 4.73 -16.60 -12.30
CA GLN A 126 3.60 -17.12 -13.06
C GLN A 126 2.32 -16.70 -12.34
N VAL A 127 1.56 -15.83 -12.99
CA VAL A 127 0.18 -15.46 -12.61
C VAL A 127 -0.59 -16.75 -12.38
N GLY A 128 -0.83 -17.09 -11.12
CA GLY A 128 -1.73 -18.18 -10.73
C GLY A 128 -3.14 -17.79 -11.14
N ILE A 129 -3.54 -18.21 -12.35
CA ILE A 129 -4.93 -18.20 -12.78
C ILE A 129 -5.60 -19.35 -12.00
N TYR A 130 -6.46 -19.02 -11.04
CA TYR A 130 -7.47 -19.93 -10.50
C TYR A 130 -8.83 -19.46 -10.98
#